data_AF-A0A354S890-F1
#
_entry.id   AF-A0A354S890-F1
#
_cell.length_a   1.000
_cell.length_b   1.000
_cell.length_c   1.000
_cell.angle_alpha   90.00
_cell.angle_beta   90.00
_cell.angle_gamma   90.00
#
_symmetry.space_group_name_H-M   'P 1'
#
loop_
_entity.id
_entity.type
_entity.pdbx_description
1 polymer ?
#
loop_
_entity_poly.entity_id
_entity_poly.type
_entity_poly.pdbx_seq_one_letter_code
_entity_poly.pdbx_strand_id
1 'polypeptide(L)'
;MSSSSQRHSAIIPLAWPEMTARGSEKIWAYLRKLGLIRNVNLMVGHAGMVLVEHDAFRYFDFGRYLTPRIMGRPRSEETDPKLALEARPRWDEHGQLANFEELLQELEQKKAATHGEGRMFASIFYGGDVEKALAFARNLQEKGYMGYNGLDRKQSNCARFVATTILAALDPASRAYRKFRYPVTLAPSPYFNVIAGASSGRFIIWHQGQGEWHQRPMGHALTDILEKITYAFRRSKAAQLPPDTRVGQLQEPDHLPAGLPEWATYLGGIGEGAWHDVRVIAEDRLQMSRINLEGVVEFTADYQCDPEWSQNFLEGKVHLVHDTHFAWLTLANKLTNERLRCRRIL
;
A
#
# COMPACT_ATOMS: atom_id res chain seq x y z
N MET A 1 -32.64 10.84 -23.96
CA MET A 1 -31.29 10.23 -23.83
C MET A 1 -30.43 11.25 -23.11
N SER A 2 -30.22 11.06 -21.80
CA SER A 2 -29.38 11.95 -20.99
C SER A 2 -27.94 11.81 -21.50
N SER A 3 -27.35 12.91 -21.96
CA SER A 3 -25.92 12.96 -22.28
C SER A 3 -25.18 12.73 -20.97
N SER A 4 -24.65 11.53 -20.73
CA SER A 4 -23.71 11.33 -19.64
C SER A 4 -22.56 12.29 -19.90
N SER A 5 -22.43 13.35 -19.11
CA SER A 5 -21.25 14.19 -19.14
C SER A 5 -20.06 13.27 -19.02
N GLN A 6 -19.22 13.20 -20.06
CA GLN A 6 -18.07 12.32 -20.10
C GLN A 6 -17.15 12.75 -18.95
N ARG A 7 -17.15 11.98 -17.85
CA ARG A 7 -16.37 12.34 -16.66
C ARG A 7 -14.90 12.15 -16.99
N HIS A 8 -14.13 13.22 -16.92
CA HIS A 8 -12.70 13.13 -17.06
C HIS A 8 -12.13 12.29 -15.91
N SER A 9 -11.28 11.33 -16.26
CA SER A 9 -10.74 10.38 -15.31
C SER A 9 -9.38 9.90 -15.77
N ALA A 10 -8.53 9.55 -14.81
CA ALA A 10 -7.20 9.03 -15.07
C ALA A 10 -6.77 8.10 -13.94
N ILE A 11 -5.85 7.20 -14.26
CA ILE A 11 -5.09 6.44 -13.26
C ILE A 11 -3.67 6.97 -13.31
N ILE A 12 -3.08 7.26 -12.16
CA ILE A 12 -1.69 7.70 -12.04
C ILE A 12 -0.91 6.59 -11.35
N PRO A 13 -0.21 5.69 -12.08
CA PRO A 13 0.71 4.75 -11.47
C PRO A 13 1.91 5.48 -10.88
N LEU A 14 2.30 5.07 -9.67
CA LEU A 14 3.41 5.62 -8.91
C LEU A 14 4.44 4.53 -8.63
N ALA A 15 5.72 4.89 -8.64
CA ALA A 15 6.80 4.03 -8.20
C ALA A 15 7.87 4.80 -7.43
N TRP A 16 8.42 4.16 -6.41
CA TRP A 16 9.64 4.57 -5.73
C TRP A 16 10.68 3.46 -5.94
N PRO A 17 11.42 3.50 -7.05
CA PRO A 17 12.19 2.34 -7.52
C PRO A 17 13.40 2.01 -6.64
N GLU A 18 13.78 2.91 -5.74
CA GLU A 18 14.94 2.83 -4.85
C GLU A 18 14.59 2.21 -3.49
N MET A 19 13.29 2.02 -3.20
CA MET A 19 12.84 1.44 -1.96
C MET A 19 13.20 -0.05 -1.85
N THR A 20 13.52 -0.47 -0.63
CA THR A 20 13.84 -1.86 -0.34
C THR A 20 12.65 -2.59 0.25
N ALA A 21 12.41 -3.83 -0.17
CA ALA A 21 11.48 -4.73 0.48
C ALA A 21 12.20 -6.01 0.92
N ARG A 22 11.91 -6.46 2.15
CA ARG A 22 12.38 -7.76 2.63
C ARG A 22 11.75 -8.90 1.83
N GLY A 23 12.55 -9.77 1.23
CA GLY A 23 12.07 -10.99 0.58
C GLY A 23 11.41 -11.92 1.61
N SER A 24 10.19 -12.38 1.33
CA SER A 24 9.48 -13.38 2.16
C SER A 24 9.67 -14.81 1.63
N GLU A 25 10.25 -14.95 0.45
CA GLU A 25 10.41 -16.22 -0.25
C GLU A 25 11.58 -17.04 0.31
N LYS A 26 11.36 -18.36 0.45
CA LYS A 26 12.36 -19.31 0.97
C LYS A 26 13.68 -19.28 0.18
N ILE A 27 13.61 -18.97 -1.12
CA ILE A 27 14.78 -18.88 -1.99
C ILE A 27 15.79 -17.84 -1.49
N TRP A 28 15.34 -16.69 -0.98
CA TRP A 28 16.24 -15.66 -0.47
C TRP A 28 16.94 -16.11 0.82
N ALA A 29 16.20 -16.75 1.72
CA ALA A 29 16.78 -17.35 2.92
C ALA A 29 17.82 -18.43 2.58
N TYR A 30 17.53 -19.26 1.57
CA TYR A 30 18.47 -20.28 1.09
C TYR A 30 19.72 -19.68 0.45
N LEU A 31 19.58 -18.68 -0.44
CA LEU A 31 20.70 -17.96 -1.03
C LEU A 31 21.55 -17.22 0.01
N ARG A 32 20.92 -16.72 1.09
CA ARG A 32 21.62 -16.10 2.23
C ARG A 32 22.45 -17.12 2.98
N LYS A 33 21.88 -18.31 3.24
CA LYS A 33 22.56 -19.43 3.91
C LYS A 33 23.76 -19.94 3.09
N LEU A 34 23.65 -19.97 1.77
CA LEU A 34 24.75 -20.31 0.86
C LEU A 34 25.79 -19.19 0.68
N GLY A 35 25.59 -18.03 1.30
CA GLY A 35 26.51 -16.89 1.18
C GLY A 35 26.47 -16.17 -0.18
N LEU A 36 25.50 -16.51 -1.05
CA LEU A 36 25.35 -15.95 -2.39
C LEU A 36 24.72 -14.55 -2.37
N ILE A 37 23.83 -14.29 -1.41
CA ILE A 37 23.34 -12.93 -1.11
C ILE A 37 23.80 -12.48 0.27
N ARG A 38 24.07 -11.18 0.39
CA ARG A 38 24.59 -10.55 1.61
C ARG A 38 23.52 -9.87 2.44
N ASN A 39 22.33 -9.68 1.87
CA ASN A 39 21.16 -9.10 2.55
C ASN A 39 19.88 -9.70 1.96
N VAL A 40 18.86 -9.97 2.78
CA VAL A 40 17.53 -10.44 2.33
C VAL A 40 16.56 -9.29 2.04
N ASN A 41 16.94 -8.05 2.36
CA ASN A 41 16.30 -6.85 1.86
C ASN A 41 16.74 -6.62 0.41
N LEU A 42 15.79 -6.55 -0.51
CA LEU A 42 16.04 -6.39 -1.93
C LEU A 42 15.53 -5.02 -2.37
N MET A 43 16.30 -4.31 -3.19
CA MET A 43 15.86 -3.07 -3.83
C MET A 43 14.90 -3.41 -4.98
N VAL A 44 13.63 -3.65 -4.65
CA VAL A 44 12.57 -4.02 -5.61
C VAL A 44 11.55 -2.89 -5.82
N GLY A 45 11.70 -1.80 -5.08
CA GLY A 45 10.86 -0.61 -5.12
C GLY A 45 9.55 -0.75 -4.35
N HIS A 46 8.85 0.37 -4.23
CA HIS A 46 7.47 0.46 -3.77
C HIS A 46 6.58 0.99 -4.90
N ALA A 47 5.31 0.59 -4.92
CA ALA A 47 4.35 1.01 -5.92
C ALA A 47 3.03 1.42 -5.26
N GLY A 48 2.45 2.48 -5.76
CA GLY A 48 1.10 2.93 -5.45
C GLY A 48 0.42 3.39 -6.73
N MET A 49 -0.81 3.85 -6.60
CA MET A 49 -1.51 4.53 -7.67
C MET A 49 -2.45 5.57 -7.11
N VAL A 50 -2.83 6.55 -7.93
CA VAL A 50 -3.93 7.45 -7.65
C VAL A 50 -5.03 7.24 -8.68
N LEU A 51 -6.25 7.10 -8.19
CA LEU A 51 -7.46 7.10 -9.02
C LEU A 51 -8.01 8.53 -9.04
N VAL A 52 -8.11 9.09 -10.24
CA VAL A 52 -8.56 10.46 -10.48
C VAL A 52 -9.90 10.41 -11.20
N GLU A 53 -10.93 10.99 -10.63
CA GLU A 53 -12.25 11.09 -11.25
C GLU A 53 -12.84 12.46 -10.92
N HIS A 54 -13.10 13.28 -11.95
CA HIS A 54 -13.52 14.67 -11.76
C HIS A 54 -12.57 15.44 -10.81
N ASP A 55 -13.03 15.83 -9.63
CA ASP A 55 -12.25 16.55 -8.61
C ASP A 55 -11.73 15.62 -7.49
N ALA A 56 -11.98 14.31 -7.58
CA ALA A 56 -11.52 13.34 -6.61
C ALA A 56 -10.10 12.83 -6.91
N PHE A 57 -9.24 12.83 -5.89
CA PHE A 57 -7.84 12.42 -5.96
C PHE A 57 -7.55 11.36 -4.88
N ARG A 58 -7.70 10.07 -5.23
CA ARG A 58 -7.72 8.99 -4.23
C ARG A 58 -6.51 8.08 -4.33
N TYR A 59 -5.64 8.11 -3.32
CA TYR A 59 -4.46 7.26 -3.26
C TYR A 59 -4.78 5.83 -2.83
N PHE A 60 -4.10 4.88 -3.46
CA PHE A 60 -4.13 3.47 -3.09
C PHE A 60 -2.73 2.84 -3.16
N ASP A 61 -2.41 2.00 -2.19
CA ASP A 61 -1.25 1.11 -2.25
C ASP A 61 -1.56 -0.28 -1.68
N PHE A 62 -0.56 -1.17 -1.73
CA PHE A 62 -0.62 -2.47 -1.09
C PHE A 62 0.74 -2.81 -0.48
N GLY A 63 0.73 -3.29 0.75
CA GLY A 63 1.96 -3.61 1.46
C GLY A 63 1.73 -4.30 2.79
N ARG A 64 2.81 -4.49 3.55
CA ARG A 64 2.82 -5.26 4.80
C ARG A 64 2.61 -4.35 6.01
N TYR A 65 1.54 -3.57 5.97
CA TYR A 65 1.23 -2.52 6.94
C TYR A 65 0.33 -3.08 8.04
N LEU A 66 0.90 -3.35 9.22
CA LEU A 66 0.14 -3.86 10.36
C LEU A 66 -0.62 -5.17 10.03
N THR A 67 0.08 -6.09 9.39
CA THR A 67 -0.44 -7.39 8.95
C THR A 67 0.42 -8.54 9.48
N PRO A 68 -0.13 -9.78 9.57
CA PRO A 68 0.66 -10.95 9.89
C PRO A 68 1.84 -11.11 8.91
N ARG A 69 2.92 -11.75 9.36
CA ARG A 69 4.23 -11.79 8.68
C ARG A 69 4.22 -12.06 7.17
N ILE A 70 3.38 -12.98 6.69
CA ILE A 70 3.31 -13.40 5.28
C ILE A 70 2.17 -12.73 4.50
N MET A 71 1.51 -11.76 5.11
CA MET A 71 0.32 -11.10 4.57
C MET A 71 0.62 -9.63 4.28
N GLY A 72 -0.16 -9.05 3.37
CA GLY A 72 -0.22 -7.62 3.12
C GLY A 72 -1.68 -7.20 2.95
N ARG A 73 -1.94 -5.90 3.02
CA ARG A 73 -3.28 -5.34 2.83
C ARG A 73 -3.22 -4.15 1.88
N PRO A 74 -4.30 -3.89 1.13
CA PRO A 74 -4.47 -2.64 0.42
C PRO A 74 -4.76 -1.49 1.40
N ARG A 75 -4.32 -0.28 1.07
CA ARG A 75 -4.63 0.93 1.82
C ARG A 75 -5.19 2.03 0.93
N SER A 76 -5.92 2.93 1.56
CA SER A 76 -6.43 4.22 1.07
C SER A 76 -6.83 5.05 2.30
N GLU A 77 -7.28 6.28 2.09
CA GLU A 77 -7.83 7.15 3.15
C GLU A 77 -8.90 6.45 4.03
N GLU A 78 -9.69 5.55 3.45
CA GLU A 78 -10.76 4.84 4.18
C GLU A 78 -10.21 3.91 5.26
N THR A 79 -9.01 3.37 5.04
CA THR A 79 -8.36 2.36 5.91
C THR A 79 -7.13 2.89 6.64
N ASP A 80 -6.65 4.07 6.25
CA ASP A 80 -5.51 4.77 6.83
C ASP A 80 -5.68 6.29 6.56
N PRO A 81 -6.12 7.09 7.54
CA PRO A 81 -6.52 8.48 7.32
C PRO A 81 -5.36 9.39 6.91
N LYS A 82 -4.11 8.99 7.21
CA LYS A 82 -2.91 9.72 6.80
C LYS A 82 -2.77 9.80 5.28
N LEU A 83 -3.40 8.87 4.54
CA LEU A 83 -3.41 8.80 3.08
C LEU A 83 -4.48 9.66 2.42
N ALA A 84 -5.28 10.41 3.19
CA ALA A 84 -6.19 11.41 2.63
C ALA A 84 -5.41 12.48 1.86
N LEU A 85 -5.93 12.85 0.69
CA LEU A 85 -5.37 13.87 -0.19
C LEU A 85 -6.38 15.02 -0.37
N GLU A 86 -5.86 16.23 -0.33
CA GLU A 86 -6.59 17.49 -0.34
C GLU A 86 -6.56 18.18 -1.70
N ALA A 87 -5.53 17.96 -2.51
CA ALA A 87 -5.43 18.59 -3.81
C ALA A 87 -6.59 18.15 -4.73
N ARG A 88 -7.00 19.08 -5.60
CA ARG A 88 -8.11 18.88 -6.54
C ARG A 88 -7.59 18.83 -7.97
N PRO A 89 -7.83 17.73 -8.71
CA PRO A 89 -7.54 17.62 -10.13
C PRO A 89 -8.26 18.72 -10.93
N ARG A 90 -7.53 19.33 -11.87
CA ARG A 90 -8.05 20.28 -12.84
C ARG A 90 -7.83 19.75 -14.25
N TRP A 91 -8.79 19.95 -15.12
CA TRP A 91 -8.80 19.40 -16.48
C TRP A 91 -8.75 20.54 -17.50
N ASP A 92 -7.97 20.37 -18.56
CA ASP A 92 -7.98 21.28 -19.70
C ASP A 92 -9.15 21.03 -20.64
N GLU A 93 -9.26 21.84 -21.70
CA GLU A 93 -10.30 21.73 -22.72
C GLU A 93 -10.27 20.41 -23.51
N HIS A 94 -9.18 19.64 -23.41
CA HIS A 94 -9.01 18.34 -24.04
C HIS A 94 -9.21 17.17 -23.05
N GLY A 95 -9.66 17.46 -21.83
CA GLY A 95 -9.85 16.47 -20.78
C GLY A 95 -8.54 15.86 -20.26
N GLN A 96 -7.41 16.58 -20.41
CA GLN A 96 -6.12 16.20 -19.83
C GLN A 96 -5.93 16.89 -18.48
N LEU A 97 -5.18 16.25 -17.59
CA LEU A 97 -4.89 16.76 -16.27
C LEU A 97 -3.93 17.97 -16.35
N ALA A 98 -4.42 19.14 -15.95
CA ALA A 98 -3.73 20.43 -16.14
C ALA A 98 -2.79 20.82 -14.98
N ASN A 99 -2.99 20.25 -13.78
CA ASN A 99 -2.21 20.59 -12.58
C ASN A 99 -1.43 19.40 -12.00
N PHE A 100 -0.87 18.56 -12.88
CA PHE A 100 -0.21 17.32 -12.45
C PHE A 100 0.94 17.53 -11.46
N GLU A 101 1.78 18.55 -11.64
CA GLU A 101 2.91 18.83 -10.73
C GLU A 101 2.45 19.25 -9.32
N GLU A 102 1.36 20.01 -9.21
CA GLU A 102 0.71 20.35 -7.93
C GLU A 102 0.25 19.09 -7.18
N LEU A 103 -0.35 18.15 -7.91
CA LEU A 103 -0.79 16.86 -7.35
C LEU A 103 0.40 16.00 -6.89
N LEU A 104 1.52 16.01 -7.62
CA LEU A 104 2.74 15.31 -7.23
C LEU A 104 3.41 15.95 -6.01
N GLN A 105 3.31 17.27 -5.87
CA GLN A 105 3.84 17.99 -4.72
C GLN A 105 3.18 17.53 -3.41
N GLU A 106 1.86 17.34 -3.40
CA GLU A 106 1.15 16.80 -2.24
C GLU A 106 1.58 15.34 -1.94
N LEU A 107 1.67 14.50 -2.98
CA LEU A 107 2.12 13.11 -2.81
C LEU A 107 3.53 13.02 -2.21
N GLU A 108 4.43 13.92 -2.59
CA GLU A 108 5.76 14.04 -1.99
C GLU A 108 5.70 14.48 -0.52
N GLN A 109 4.83 15.42 -0.17
CA GLN A 109 4.61 15.81 1.23
C GLN A 109 4.06 14.65 2.08
N LYS A 110 3.33 13.71 1.46
CA LYS A 110 2.79 12.50 2.08
C LYS A 110 3.74 11.31 2.09
N LYS A 111 5.01 11.46 1.67
CA LYS A 111 5.97 10.35 1.53
C LYS A 111 6.11 9.45 2.76
N ALA A 112 6.04 10.03 3.96
CA ALA A 112 6.11 9.27 5.21
C ALA A 112 4.89 8.34 5.39
N ALA A 113 3.69 8.78 4.99
CA ALA A 113 2.47 7.97 5.05
C ALA A 113 2.40 6.93 3.93
N THR A 114 2.86 7.29 2.73
CA THR A 114 2.88 6.39 1.56
C THR A 114 4.04 5.38 1.60
N HIS A 115 5.00 5.53 2.52
CA HIS A 115 6.28 4.79 2.49
C HIS A 115 7.04 5.00 1.17
N GLY A 116 6.87 6.18 0.59
CA GLY A 116 7.39 6.57 -0.71
C GLY A 116 8.63 7.45 -0.59
N GLU A 117 9.70 6.95 0.04
CA GLU A 117 10.95 7.72 0.15
C GLU A 117 11.76 7.70 -1.16
N GLY A 118 12.58 8.73 -1.35
CA GLY A 118 13.42 8.91 -2.54
C GLY A 118 12.68 9.55 -3.70
N ARG A 119 13.08 9.19 -4.93
CA ARG A 119 12.53 9.79 -6.15
C ARG A 119 11.22 9.11 -6.54
N MET A 120 10.17 9.90 -6.77
CA MET A 120 8.86 9.41 -7.20
C MET A 120 8.76 9.40 -8.72
N PHE A 121 8.47 8.24 -9.30
CA PHE A 121 8.24 8.07 -10.73
C PHE A 121 6.73 8.01 -10.95
N ALA A 122 6.19 8.87 -11.80
CA ALA A 122 4.76 8.95 -12.05
C ALA A 122 4.44 9.07 -13.54
N SER A 123 3.27 8.58 -13.94
CA SER A 123 2.76 8.71 -15.31
C SER A 123 1.24 8.87 -15.27
N ILE A 124 0.64 9.40 -16.33
CA ILE A 124 -0.81 9.54 -16.42
C ILE A 124 -1.35 8.54 -17.44
N PHE A 125 -2.33 7.74 -17.01
CA PHE A 125 -3.02 6.74 -17.82
C PHE A 125 -4.50 7.11 -18.01
N TYR A 126 -4.87 7.49 -19.24
CA TYR A 126 -6.25 7.89 -19.60
C TYR A 126 -7.09 6.75 -20.21
N GLY A 127 -6.56 5.51 -20.22
CA GLY A 127 -7.14 4.41 -21.01
C GLY A 127 -8.10 3.48 -20.27
N GLY A 128 -8.44 3.75 -19.00
CA GLY A 128 -9.17 2.82 -18.13
C GLY A 128 -10.47 3.41 -17.55
N ASP A 129 -11.40 2.52 -17.24
CA ASP A 129 -12.61 2.80 -16.47
C ASP A 129 -12.29 2.92 -14.97
N VAL A 130 -12.21 4.16 -14.48
CA VAL A 130 -11.83 4.46 -13.09
C VAL A 130 -12.85 3.95 -12.07
N GLU A 131 -14.14 3.89 -12.42
CA GLU A 131 -15.16 3.33 -11.53
C GLU A 131 -14.91 1.84 -11.29
N LYS A 132 -14.56 1.08 -12.34
CA LYS A 132 -14.15 -0.33 -12.21
C LYS A 132 -12.86 -0.50 -11.41
N ALA A 133 -11.85 0.35 -11.62
CA ALA A 133 -10.64 0.35 -10.81
C ALA A 133 -10.96 0.56 -9.32
N LEU A 134 -11.78 1.57 -9.01
CA LEU A 134 -12.17 1.91 -7.65
C LEU A 134 -12.95 0.78 -6.99
N ALA A 135 -13.93 0.20 -7.68
CA ALA A 135 -14.69 -0.94 -7.20
C ALA A 135 -13.79 -2.15 -6.91
N PHE A 136 -12.83 -2.43 -7.80
CA PHE A 136 -11.86 -3.51 -7.61
C PHE A 136 -10.97 -3.27 -6.38
N ALA A 137 -10.38 -2.07 -6.24
CA ALA A 137 -9.52 -1.72 -5.11
C ALA A 137 -10.27 -1.80 -3.78
N ARG A 138 -11.49 -1.24 -3.71
CA ARG A 138 -12.34 -1.29 -2.51
C ARG A 138 -12.77 -2.71 -2.17
N ASN A 139 -13.09 -3.55 -3.16
CA ASN A 139 -13.41 -4.95 -2.90
C ASN A 139 -12.24 -5.71 -2.26
N LEU A 140 -10.99 -5.40 -2.66
CA LEU A 140 -9.82 -5.97 -2.02
C LEU A 140 -9.60 -5.43 -0.60
N GLN A 141 -9.86 -4.14 -0.34
CA GLN A 141 -9.84 -3.59 1.02
C GLN A 141 -10.88 -4.24 1.93
N GLU A 142 -12.06 -4.49 1.40
CA GLU A 142 -13.15 -5.10 2.13
C GLU A 142 -12.82 -6.54 2.54
N LYS A 143 -12.04 -7.28 1.75
CA LYS A 143 -11.54 -8.62 2.09
C LYS A 143 -10.50 -8.64 3.22
N GLY A 144 -9.92 -7.49 3.58
CA GLY A 144 -8.85 -7.39 4.57
C GLY A 144 -7.48 -7.77 4.00
N TYR A 145 -6.60 -8.31 4.86
CA TYR A 145 -5.29 -8.75 4.43
C TYR A 145 -5.32 -10.03 3.56
N MET A 146 -4.32 -10.20 2.70
CA MET A 146 -4.13 -11.36 1.82
C MET A 146 -2.64 -11.72 1.69
N GLY A 147 -2.35 -12.89 1.12
CA GLY A 147 -0.97 -13.37 0.97
C GLY A 147 -0.09 -12.37 0.23
N TYR A 148 1.11 -12.10 0.78
CA TYR A 148 2.11 -11.21 0.20
C TYR A 148 3.29 -12.02 -0.36
N ASN A 149 3.53 -11.90 -1.66
CA ASN A 149 4.68 -12.52 -2.32
C ASN A 149 5.14 -11.77 -3.57
N GLY A 150 6.46 -11.66 -3.74
CA GLY A 150 7.08 -11.10 -4.94
C GLY A 150 6.85 -11.98 -6.18
N LEU A 151 6.95 -13.30 -6.03
CA LEU A 151 7.01 -14.25 -7.15
C LEU A 151 5.74 -15.09 -7.35
N ASP A 152 5.07 -15.50 -6.27
CA ASP A 152 3.85 -16.30 -6.33
C ASP A 152 2.69 -15.49 -6.92
N ARG A 153 2.20 -15.93 -8.07
CA ARG A 153 1.12 -15.27 -8.82
C ARG A 153 -0.24 -15.40 -8.15
N LYS A 154 -0.42 -16.33 -7.20
CA LYS A 154 -1.64 -16.48 -6.41
C LYS A 154 -1.71 -15.50 -5.24
N GLN A 155 -0.59 -14.84 -4.93
CA GLN A 155 -0.47 -13.84 -3.86
C GLN A 155 -0.27 -12.45 -4.47
N SER A 156 -0.44 -11.41 -3.65
CA SER A 156 -0.31 -10.02 -4.08
C SER A 156 1.02 -9.39 -3.62
N ASN A 157 1.32 -8.21 -4.17
CA ASN A 157 2.36 -7.28 -3.70
C ASN A 157 2.01 -5.87 -4.22
N CYS A 158 2.79 -4.85 -3.83
CA CYS A 158 2.54 -3.47 -4.23
C CYS A 158 2.34 -3.30 -5.75
N ALA A 159 3.28 -3.80 -6.56
CA ALA A 159 3.24 -3.66 -8.00
C ALA A 159 2.14 -4.50 -8.65
N ARG A 160 1.87 -5.70 -8.13
CA ARG A 160 0.81 -6.57 -8.63
C ARG A 160 -0.56 -5.96 -8.36
N PHE A 161 -0.79 -5.40 -7.18
CA PHE A 161 -2.03 -4.73 -6.82
C PHE A 161 -2.35 -3.57 -7.79
N VAL A 162 -1.37 -2.70 -8.06
CA VAL A 162 -1.51 -1.61 -9.04
C VAL A 162 -1.82 -2.18 -10.43
N ALA A 163 -1.04 -3.16 -10.90
CA ALA A 163 -1.25 -3.76 -12.22
C ALA A 163 -2.62 -4.44 -12.37
N THR A 164 -3.07 -5.19 -11.36
CA THR A 164 -4.37 -5.87 -11.39
C THR A 164 -5.53 -4.90 -11.30
N THR A 165 -5.37 -3.78 -10.59
CA THR A 165 -6.40 -2.75 -10.54
C THR A 165 -6.54 -2.03 -11.87
N ILE A 166 -5.41 -1.70 -12.52
CA ILE A 166 -5.42 -1.17 -13.89
C ILE A 166 -6.04 -2.18 -14.86
N LEU A 167 -5.71 -3.47 -14.74
CA LEU A 167 -6.32 -4.53 -15.57
C LEU A 167 -7.84 -4.62 -15.39
N ALA A 168 -8.35 -4.46 -14.17
CA ALA A 168 -9.79 -4.46 -13.89
C ALA A 168 -10.53 -3.29 -14.56
N ALA A 169 -9.83 -2.19 -14.82
CA ALA A 169 -10.34 -1.03 -15.52
C ALA A 169 -10.30 -1.13 -17.05
N LEU A 170 -9.73 -2.20 -17.61
CA LEU A 170 -9.47 -2.32 -19.05
C LEU A 170 -10.34 -3.37 -19.72
N ASP A 171 -10.71 -3.08 -20.97
CA ASP A 171 -11.28 -4.08 -21.87
C ASP A 171 -10.22 -5.17 -22.15
N PRO A 172 -10.53 -6.47 -21.89
CA PRO A 172 -9.64 -7.60 -22.20
C PRO A 172 -9.12 -7.65 -23.65
N ALA A 173 -9.86 -7.09 -24.62
CA ALA A 173 -9.45 -7.03 -26.02
C ALA A 173 -8.45 -5.90 -26.31
N SER A 174 -8.31 -4.93 -25.41
CA SER A 174 -7.47 -3.74 -25.63
C SER A 174 -5.97 -4.06 -25.66
N ARG A 175 -5.21 -3.26 -26.42
CA ARG A 175 -3.74 -3.34 -26.43
C ARG A 175 -3.15 -3.04 -25.03
N ALA A 176 -3.76 -2.11 -24.29
CA ALA A 176 -3.36 -1.78 -22.94
C ALA A 176 -3.53 -2.98 -21.98
N TYR A 177 -4.63 -3.73 -22.08
CA TYR A 177 -4.83 -4.92 -21.25
C TYR A 177 -3.72 -5.95 -21.47
N ARG A 178 -3.39 -6.26 -22.72
CA ARG A 178 -2.28 -7.19 -23.03
C ARG A 178 -0.94 -6.71 -22.46
N LYS A 179 -0.67 -5.40 -22.49
CA LYS A 179 0.54 -4.78 -21.93
C LYS A 179 0.70 -5.05 -20.43
N PHE A 180 -0.36 -4.86 -19.65
CA PHE A 180 -0.32 -5.12 -18.20
C PHE A 180 -0.43 -6.61 -17.85
N ARG A 181 -1.14 -7.40 -18.66
CA ARG A 181 -1.37 -8.84 -18.42
C ARG A 181 -0.13 -9.69 -18.66
N TYR A 182 0.75 -9.25 -19.56
CA TYR A 182 1.99 -9.92 -19.94
C TYR A 182 3.16 -8.93 -19.80
N PRO A 183 3.58 -8.62 -18.55
CA PRO A 183 4.71 -7.72 -18.33
C PRO A 183 5.99 -8.32 -18.92
N VAL A 184 6.92 -7.45 -19.31
CA VAL A 184 8.26 -7.87 -19.80
C VAL A 184 9.14 -8.49 -18.70
N THR A 185 8.69 -8.38 -17.45
CA THR A 185 9.33 -8.91 -16.24
C THR A 185 8.58 -10.15 -15.74
N LEU A 186 9.22 -11.01 -14.95
CA LEU A 186 8.60 -12.25 -14.44
C LEU A 186 7.32 -11.98 -13.62
N ALA A 187 7.30 -10.87 -12.90
CA ALA A 187 6.14 -10.34 -12.18
C ALA A 187 6.05 -8.82 -12.43
N PRO A 188 4.86 -8.19 -12.32
CA PRO A 188 4.74 -6.74 -12.40
C PRO A 188 5.73 -6.05 -11.44
N SER A 189 6.41 -5.02 -11.91
CA SER A 189 7.33 -4.21 -11.10
C SER A 189 6.85 -2.76 -11.00
N PRO A 190 7.23 -2.02 -9.95
CA PRO A 190 6.82 -0.63 -9.78
C PRO A 190 7.13 0.22 -11.01
N TYR A 191 8.37 0.15 -11.48
CA TYR A 191 8.81 0.95 -12.63
C TYR A 191 8.13 0.52 -13.94
N PHE A 192 7.88 -0.79 -14.13
CA PHE A 192 7.12 -1.26 -15.29
C PHE A 192 5.71 -0.65 -15.30
N ASN A 193 5.01 -0.59 -14.16
CA ASN A 193 3.66 -0.03 -14.11
C ASN A 193 3.62 1.44 -14.56
N VAL A 194 4.64 2.24 -14.21
CA VAL A 194 4.77 3.64 -14.66
C VAL A 194 5.02 3.73 -16.17
N ILE A 195 5.99 2.99 -16.71
CA ILE A 195 6.23 3.00 -18.16
C ILE A 195 5.03 2.43 -18.93
N ALA A 196 4.35 1.45 -18.34
CA ALA A 196 3.19 0.82 -18.93
C ALA A 196 1.96 1.75 -18.94
N GLY A 197 1.80 2.57 -17.89
CA GLY A 197 0.71 3.51 -17.73
C GLY A 197 0.89 4.86 -18.41
N ALA A 198 2.07 5.18 -18.97
CA ALA A 198 2.29 6.45 -19.66
C ALA A 198 1.51 6.56 -20.98
N SER A 199 0.33 7.21 -20.96
CA SER A 199 -0.48 7.45 -22.16
C SER A 199 0.24 8.31 -23.20
N SER A 200 1.03 9.30 -22.76
CA SER A 200 1.88 10.13 -23.64
C SER A 200 3.18 9.46 -24.08
N GLY A 201 3.47 8.25 -23.56
CA GLY A 201 4.77 7.59 -23.68
C GLY A 201 5.87 8.19 -22.79
N ARG A 202 5.56 9.26 -22.02
CA ARG A 202 6.49 9.92 -21.09
C ARG A 202 6.02 9.72 -19.65
N PHE A 203 6.98 9.66 -18.74
CA PHE A 203 6.76 9.66 -17.30
C PHE A 203 7.62 10.76 -16.66
N ILE A 204 7.24 11.21 -15.48
CA ILE A 204 7.97 12.23 -14.73
C ILE A 204 8.72 11.56 -13.57
N ILE A 205 9.94 12.01 -13.31
CA ILE A 205 10.65 11.77 -12.07
C ILE A 205 10.51 13.05 -11.24
N TRP A 206 9.86 12.94 -10.09
CA TRP A 206 9.60 14.02 -9.16
C TRP A 206 10.44 13.87 -7.90
N HIS A 207 11.13 14.95 -7.51
CA HIS A 207 11.90 15.02 -6.28
C HIS A 207 12.15 16.46 -5.85
N GLN A 208 11.96 16.75 -4.56
CA GLN A 208 12.22 18.04 -3.93
C GLN A 208 11.52 19.21 -4.66
N GLY A 209 10.25 19.01 -5.00
CA GLY A 209 9.45 20.01 -5.72
C GLY A 209 9.86 20.25 -7.18
N GLN A 210 10.69 19.37 -7.76
CA GLN A 210 11.16 19.48 -9.14
C GLN A 210 10.79 18.21 -9.93
N GLY A 211 10.41 18.41 -11.20
CA GLY A 211 9.98 17.35 -12.09
C GLY A 211 10.79 17.30 -13.39
N GLU A 212 11.31 16.12 -13.73
CA GLU A 212 11.97 15.86 -15.01
C GLU A 212 11.19 14.81 -15.81
N TRP A 213 10.84 15.14 -17.06
CA TRP A 213 10.12 14.23 -17.94
C TRP A 213 11.06 13.35 -18.75
N HIS A 214 10.84 12.04 -18.67
CA HIS A 214 11.63 11.03 -19.36
C HIS A 214 10.78 10.17 -20.29
N GLN A 215 11.43 9.59 -21.29
CA GLN A 215 10.87 8.58 -22.17
C GLN A 215 11.86 7.41 -22.23
N ARG A 216 11.38 6.20 -21.92
CA ARG A 216 12.19 4.98 -21.94
C ARG A 216 11.40 3.83 -22.56
N PRO A 217 12.06 2.92 -23.30
CA PRO A 217 11.40 1.71 -23.79
C PRO A 217 11.05 0.78 -22.63
N MET A 218 9.97 0.00 -22.77
CA MET A 218 9.51 -0.92 -21.71
C MET A 218 10.57 -1.94 -21.27
N GLY A 219 11.44 -2.39 -22.18
CA GLY A 219 12.53 -3.32 -21.86
C GLY A 219 13.51 -2.79 -20.81
N HIS A 220 13.56 -1.47 -20.61
CA HIS A 220 14.39 -0.84 -19.58
C HIS A 220 13.94 -1.23 -18.16
N ALA A 221 12.68 -1.60 -17.95
CA ALA A 221 12.23 -2.10 -16.65
C ALA A 221 12.89 -3.44 -16.27
N LEU A 222 13.23 -4.29 -17.26
CA LEU A 222 13.95 -5.53 -16.99
C LEU A 222 15.41 -5.26 -16.64
N THR A 223 16.07 -4.35 -17.36
CA THR A 223 17.46 -3.96 -17.07
C THR A 223 17.59 -3.33 -15.68
N ASP A 224 16.62 -2.48 -15.30
CA ASP A 224 16.55 -1.87 -13.97
C ASP A 224 16.45 -2.92 -12.84
N ILE A 225 15.58 -3.94 -13.00
CA ILE A 225 15.48 -5.04 -12.02
C ILE A 225 16.79 -5.81 -11.93
N LEU A 226 17.39 -6.16 -13.07
CA LEU A 226 18.65 -6.91 -13.09
C LEU A 226 19.77 -6.13 -12.39
N GLU A 227 19.88 -4.82 -12.65
CA GLU A 227 20.85 -3.96 -12.00
C GLU A 227 20.63 -3.88 -10.48
N LYS A 228 19.39 -3.67 -10.04
CA LYS A 228 19.05 -3.53 -8.62
C LYS A 228 19.24 -4.81 -7.83
N ILE A 229 18.91 -5.96 -8.42
CA ILE A 229 19.17 -7.26 -7.78
C ILE A 229 20.66 -7.39 -7.46
N THR A 230 21.58 -6.87 -8.29
CA THR A 230 23.02 -6.95 -8.00
C THR A 230 23.45 -6.29 -6.67
N TYR A 231 22.67 -5.35 -6.13
CA TYR A 231 22.98 -4.68 -4.85
C TYR A 231 22.98 -5.66 -3.68
N ALA A 232 22.08 -6.64 -3.68
CA ALA A 232 22.01 -7.66 -2.63
C ALA A 232 23.12 -8.73 -2.73
N PHE A 233 23.73 -8.88 -3.91
CA PHE A 233 24.79 -9.88 -4.18
C PHE A 233 26.20 -9.31 -3.97
N ARG A 234 26.41 -8.00 -4.15
CA ARG A 234 27.73 -7.36 -4.03
C ARG A 234 27.96 -6.79 -2.63
N ARG A 235 29.09 -7.15 -2.00
CA ARG A 235 29.43 -6.78 -0.61
C ARG A 235 29.51 -5.26 -0.37
N SER A 236 30.05 -4.50 -1.33
CA SER A 236 30.16 -3.03 -1.23
C SER A 236 28.79 -2.32 -1.34
N LYS A 237 27.84 -2.91 -2.07
CA LYS A 237 26.50 -2.34 -2.28
C LYS A 237 25.50 -2.77 -1.22
N ALA A 238 25.65 -3.98 -0.67
CA ALA A 238 24.78 -4.48 0.40
C ALA A 238 24.89 -3.67 1.70
N ALA A 239 26.00 -2.95 1.92
CA ALA A 239 26.15 -2.01 3.03
C ALA A 239 25.20 -0.80 2.95
N GLN A 240 24.64 -0.50 1.78
CA GLN A 240 23.65 0.56 1.57
C GLN A 240 22.22 0.08 1.85
N LEU A 241 22.01 -1.20 2.14
CA LEU A 241 20.70 -1.78 2.43
C LEU A 241 20.47 -1.82 3.95
N PRO A 242 19.21 -1.72 4.42
CA PRO A 242 18.89 -1.82 5.84
C PRO A 242 19.38 -3.15 6.44
N PRO A 243 19.77 -3.19 7.72
CA PRO A 243 20.15 -4.42 8.40
C PRO A 243 19.07 -5.52 8.26
N ASP A 244 19.49 -6.77 8.09
CA ASP A 244 18.57 -7.92 8.01
C ASP A 244 18.34 -8.63 9.34
N THR A 245 18.90 -8.10 10.44
CA THR A 245 18.87 -8.70 11.78
C THR A 245 17.50 -8.68 12.46
N ARG A 246 16.71 -7.60 12.30
CA ARG A 246 15.31 -7.53 12.78
C ARG A 246 14.33 -7.66 11.61
N VAL A 247 13.24 -8.39 11.82
CA VAL A 247 12.19 -8.61 10.81
C VAL A 247 11.12 -7.53 10.94
N GLY A 248 11.45 -6.31 10.54
CA GLY A 248 10.53 -5.18 10.62
C GLY A 248 10.03 -4.91 12.05
N GLN A 249 8.78 -4.49 12.17
CA GLN A 249 8.12 -4.15 13.43
C GLN A 249 7.16 -5.27 13.90
N LEU A 250 7.51 -6.54 13.64
CA LEU A 250 6.63 -7.67 13.98
C LEU A 250 6.46 -7.92 15.47
N GLN A 251 7.49 -7.61 16.25
CA GLN A 251 7.51 -7.79 17.69
C GLN A 251 7.30 -6.44 18.36
N GLU A 252 6.75 -6.51 19.56
CA GLU A 252 6.62 -5.36 20.46
C GLU A 252 7.99 -4.68 20.65
N PRO A 253 8.06 -3.35 20.58
CA PRO A 253 9.30 -2.62 20.82
C PRO A 253 9.76 -2.77 22.28
N ASP A 254 11.07 -2.83 22.49
CA ASP A 254 11.68 -2.97 23.83
C ASP A 254 11.41 -1.73 24.73
N HIS A 255 11.10 -0.59 24.11
CA HIS A 255 10.78 0.67 24.79
C HIS A 255 9.32 1.04 24.53
N LEU A 256 8.57 1.21 25.61
CA LEU A 256 7.18 1.68 25.57
C LEU A 256 7.15 3.21 25.49
N PRO A 257 6.25 3.79 24.68
CA PRO A 257 6.02 5.24 24.68
C PRO A 257 5.53 5.74 26.05
N ALA A 258 5.93 6.95 26.42
CA ALA A 258 5.42 7.59 27.64
C ALA A 258 3.91 7.84 27.53
N GLY A 259 3.16 7.48 28.58
CA GLY A 259 1.71 7.67 28.62
C GLY A 259 0.89 6.62 27.86
N LEU A 260 1.52 5.54 27.37
CA LEU A 260 0.80 4.40 26.80
C LEU A 260 -0.07 3.73 27.88
N PRO A 261 -1.37 3.50 27.64
CA PRO A 261 -2.22 2.77 28.59
C PRO A 261 -1.72 1.34 28.82
N GLU A 262 -1.79 0.86 30.06
CA GLU A 262 -1.29 -0.48 30.44
C GLU A 262 -1.99 -1.63 29.70
N TRP A 263 -3.21 -1.42 29.24
CA TRP A 263 -4.01 -2.39 28.49
C TRP A 263 -3.90 -2.22 26.96
N ALA A 264 -3.04 -1.32 26.47
CA ALA A 264 -2.85 -1.14 25.04
C ALA A 264 -2.32 -2.43 24.39
N THR A 265 -2.86 -2.80 23.23
CA THR A 265 -2.44 -4.00 22.51
C THR A 265 -1.54 -3.63 21.33
N TYR A 266 -0.34 -4.22 21.28
CA TYR A 266 0.55 -4.08 20.14
C TYR A 266 0.14 -5.03 19.00
N LEU A 267 -0.04 -4.48 17.80
CA LEU A 267 -0.18 -5.27 16.58
C LEU A 267 0.99 -4.93 15.65
N GLY A 268 1.88 -5.91 15.47
CA GLY A 268 3.08 -5.77 14.64
C GLY A 268 2.89 -6.14 13.18
N GLY A 269 3.79 -5.66 12.33
CA GLY A 269 3.86 -5.98 10.90
C GLY A 269 5.26 -5.73 10.36
N ILE A 270 5.56 -6.22 9.15
CA ILE A 270 6.91 -6.03 8.58
C ILE A 270 7.16 -4.56 8.23
N GLY A 271 6.18 -3.88 7.64
CA GLY A 271 6.29 -2.48 7.23
C GLY A 271 5.86 -1.48 8.31
N GLU A 272 4.90 -1.86 9.15
CA GLU A 272 4.38 -1.04 10.25
C GLU A 272 3.88 -1.92 11.39
N GLY A 273 4.03 -1.44 12.61
CA GLY A 273 3.33 -1.88 13.82
C GLY A 273 2.85 -0.66 14.61
N ALA A 274 1.84 -0.86 15.44
CA ALA A 274 1.28 0.19 16.28
C ALA A 274 0.59 -0.37 17.52
N TRP A 275 0.43 0.49 18.50
CA TRP A 275 -0.34 0.24 19.71
C TRP A 275 -1.81 0.62 19.49
N HIS A 276 -2.70 -0.07 20.19
CA HIS A 276 -4.14 0.16 20.12
C HIS A 276 -4.71 0.22 21.53
N ASP A 277 -5.29 1.36 21.90
CA ASP A 277 -6.13 1.51 23.09
C ASP A 277 -7.59 1.30 22.66
N VAL A 278 -8.24 0.25 23.19
CA VAL A 278 -9.62 -0.10 22.85
C VAL A 278 -10.48 -0.06 24.11
N ARG A 279 -11.62 0.62 24.02
CA ARG A 279 -12.57 0.80 25.12
C ARG A 279 -13.98 0.49 24.67
N VAL A 280 -14.76 -0.14 25.55
CA VAL A 280 -16.21 -0.25 25.34
C VAL A 280 -16.84 1.04 25.81
N ILE A 281 -17.52 1.75 24.92
CA ILE A 281 -18.15 3.06 25.21
C ILE A 281 -19.69 2.97 25.25
N ALA A 282 -20.25 1.92 24.65
CA ALA A 282 -21.65 1.52 24.77
C ALA A 282 -21.74 0.00 24.54
N GLU A 283 -22.90 -0.59 24.83
CA GLU A 283 -23.14 -2.02 24.63
C GLU A 283 -22.78 -2.48 23.21
N ASP A 284 -23.10 -1.70 22.19
CA ASP A 284 -22.87 -2.02 20.78
C ASP A 284 -21.71 -1.22 20.14
N ARG A 285 -20.88 -0.55 20.96
CA ARG A 285 -19.82 0.35 20.45
C ARG A 285 -18.49 0.22 21.17
N LEU A 286 -17.45 0.11 20.35
CA LEU A 286 -16.06 0.16 20.76
C LEU A 286 -15.41 1.44 20.24
N GLN A 287 -14.63 2.11 21.06
CA GLN A 287 -13.72 3.16 20.63
C GLN A 287 -12.31 2.62 20.58
N MET A 288 -11.57 2.97 19.53
CA MET A 288 -10.16 2.62 19.41
C MET A 288 -9.31 3.83 19.04
N SER A 289 -8.21 3.99 19.75
CA SER A 289 -7.12 4.90 19.37
C SER A 289 -5.92 4.09 18.88
N ARG A 290 -5.44 4.39 17.66
CA ARG A 290 -4.17 3.85 17.15
C ARG A 290 -3.04 4.80 17.53
N ILE A 291 -2.01 4.28 18.17
CA ILE A 291 -0.88 5.03 18.71
C ILE A 291 0.41 4.51 18.06
N ASN A 292 1.20 5.40 17.47
CA ASN A 292 2.45 5.01 16.83
C ASN A 292 3.54 4.65 17.86
N LEU A 293 4.73 4.28 17.39
CA LEU A 293 5.84 3.86 18.25
C LEU A 293 6.44 5.01 19.07
N GLU A 294 6.12 6.26 18.72
CA GLU A 294 6.53 7.46 19.42
C GLU A 294 5.49 7.92 20.46
N GLY A 295 4.35 7.22 20.58
CA GLY A 295 3.28 7.56 21.52
C GLY A 295 2.28 8.58 20.99
N VAL A 296 2.37 8.95 19.71
CA VAL A 296 1.44 9.87 19.06
C VAL A 296 0.18 9.12 18.65
N VAL A 297 -0.98 9.63 19.05
CA VAL A 297 -2.29 9.14 18.58
C VAL A 297 -2.45 9.50 17.11
N GLU A 298 -2.47 8.50 16.23
CA GLU A 298 -2.66 8.68 14.79
C GLU A 298 -4.12 8.93 14.42
N PHE A 299 -5.04 8.27 15.13
CA PHE A 299 -6.47 8.53 15.07
C PHE A 299 -7.19 7.91 16.27
N THR A 300 -8.39 8.41 16.56
CA THR A 300 -9.39 7.79 17.42
C THR A 300 -10.68 7.65 16.61
N ALA A 301 -11.34 6.48 16.68
CA ALA A 301 -12.58 6.24 15.97
C ALA A 301 -13.49 5.29 16.76
N ASP A 302 -14.79 5.39 16.47
CA ASP A 302 -15.83 4.53 17.04
C ASP A 302 -16.24 3.45 16.03
N TYR A 303 -16.53 2.25 16.54
CA TYR A 303 -16.79 1.06 15.76
C TYR A 303 -18.08 0.40 16.24
N GLN A 304 -18.97 0.11 15.30
CA GLN A 304 -20.17 -0.69 15.54
C GLN A 304 -19.76 -2.14 15.75
N CYS A 305 -20.11 -2.69 16.90
CA CYS A 305 -19.78 -4.05 17.30
C CYS A 305 -21.01 -4.76 17.86
N ASP A 306 -21.01 -6.08 17.78
CA ASP A 306 -22.10 -6.87 18.36
C ASP A 306 -22.05 -6.78 19.90
N PRO A 307 -23.20 -6.54 20.59
CA PRO A 307 -23.29 -6.49 22.04
C PRO A 307 -22.59 -7.62 22.78
N GLU A 308 -22.74 -8.86 22.29
CA GLU A 308 -22.13 -10.03 22.90
C GLU A 308 -20.60 -9.94 22.82
N TRP A 309 -20.08 -9.46 21.70
CA TRP A 309 -18.64 -9.28 21.49
C TRP A 309 -18.05 -8.15 22.32
N SER A 310 -18.78 -7.03 22.49
CA SER A 310 -18.39 -5.96 23.40
C SER A 310 -18.30 -6.45 24.85
N GLN A 311 -19.31 -7.21 25.30
CA GLN A 311 -19.32 -7.81 26.64
C GLN A 311 -18.20 -8.84 26.81
N ASN A 312 -18.01 -9.72 25.82
CA ASN A 312 -16.92 -10.69 25.81
C ASN A 312 -15.54 -10.00 25.83
N PHE A 313 -15.41 -8.79 25.29
CA PHE A 313 -14.17 -8.02 25.34
C PHE A 313 -13.89 -7.51 26.76
N LEU A 314 -14.90 -6.96 27.44
CA LEU A 314 -14.81 -6.57 28.86
C LEU A 314 -14.45 -7.74 29.77
N GLU A 315 -15.02 -8.92 29.51
CA GLU A 315 -14.74 -10.15 30.26
C GLU A 315 -13.41 -10.81 29.87
N GLY A 316 -12.69 -10.24 28.90
CA GLY A 316 -11.40 -10.76 28.44
C GLY A 316 -11.49 -12.10 27.70
N LYS A 317 -12.68 -12.48 27.19
CA LYS A 317 -12.91 -13.71 26.41
C LYS A 317 -12.49 -13.55 24.94
N VAL A 318 -12.57 -12.33 24.42
CA VAL A 318 -12.05 -11.96 23.09
C VAL A 318 -10.88 -11.00 23.23
N HIS A 319 -10.09 -10.84 22.18
CA HIS A 319 -8.93 -9.94 22.15
C HIS A 319 -8.76 -9.34 20.75
N LEU A 320 -8.08 -8.19 20.70
CA LEU A 320 -7.78 -7.50 19.44
C LEU A 320 -6.77 -8.30 18.61
N VAL A 321 -7.01 -8.40 17.30
CA VAL A 321 -6.12 -9.09 16.35
C VAL A 321 -5.90 -8.26 15.08
N HIS A 322 -4.99 -8.74 14.21
CA HIS A 322 -4.79 -8.18 12.87
C HIS A 322 -6.07 -8.09 12.04
N ASP A 323 -6.00 -7.28 10.98
CA ASP A 323 -7.16 -6.72 10.26
C ASP A 323 -7.89 -5.61 11.04
N THR A 324 -7.24 -5.12 12.10
CA THR A 324 -7.58 -3.88 12.79
C THR A 324 -6.84 -2.70 12.13
N HIS A 325 -7.58 -1.66 11.75
CA HIS A 325 -7.09 -0.40 11.18
C HIS A 325 -8.22 0.64 11.18
N PHE A 326 -8.13 1.73 10.40
CA PHE A 326 -9.10 2.82 10.49
C PHE A 326 -10.55 2.38 10.16
N ALA A 327 -10.77 1.63 9.08
CA ALA A 327 -12.13 1.15 8.75
C ALA A 327 -12.68 0.02 9.64
N TRP A 328 -11.82 -0.76 10.31
CA TRP A 328 -12.21 -2.00 10.98
C TRP A 328 -11.49 -2.19 12.31
N LEU A 329 -12.22 -2.62 13.33
CA LEU A 329 -11.67 -3.17 14.56
C LEU A 329 -11.97 -4.67 14.57
N THR A 330 -10.93 -5.51 14.65
CA THR A 330 -11.11 -6.97 14.57
C THR A 330 -10.81 -7.64 15.90
N LEU A 331 -11.81 -8.35 16.42
CA LEU A 331 -11.71 -9.16 17.63
C LEU A 331 -11.64 -10.64 17.28
N ALA A 332 -10.95 -11.42 18.11
CA ALA A 332 -10.95 -12.88 18.05
C ALA A 332 -11.26 -13.51 19.41
N ASN A 333 -12.10 -14.55 19.40
CA ASN A 333 -12.36 -15.38 20.57
C ASN A 333 -11.09 -16.17 20.95
N LYS A 334 -10.70 -16.14 22.24
CA LYS A 334 -9.46 -16.77 22.70
C LYS A 334 -9.49 -18.30 22.64
N LEU A 335 -10.67 -18.92 22.64
CA LEU A 335 -10.85 -20.37 22.61
C LEU A 335 -11.10 -20.89 21.19
N THR A 336 -12.03 -20.29 20.47
CA THR A 336 -12.46 -20.78 19.14
C THR A 336 -11.65 -20.17 18.00
N ASN A 337 -10.98 -19.03 18.25
CA ASN A 337 -10.35 -18.19 17.22
C ASN A 337 -11.33 -17.73 16.12
N GLU A 338 -12.63 -17.80 16.39
CA GLU A 338 -13.65 -17.10 15.61
C GLU A 338 -13.36 -15.60 15.65
N ARG A 339 -13.68 -14.89 14.56
CA ARG A 339 -13.36 -13.48 14.40
C ARG A 339 -14.57 -12.66 14.03
N LEU A 340 -14.64 -11.46 14.59
CA LEU A 340 -15.63 -10.45 14.22
C LEU A 340 -14.90 -9.17 13.80
N ARG A 341 -15.30 -8.60 12.66
CA ARG A 341 -14.88 -7.27 12.22
C ARG A 341 -15.98 -6.27 12.57
N CYS A 342 -15.66 -5.31 13.42
CA CYS A 342 -16.53 -4.22 13.83
C CYS A 342 -16.22 -2.99 12.95
N ARG A 343 -17.23 -2.49 12.21
CA ARG A 343 -17.05 -1.44 11.19
C ARG A 343 -16.99 -0.08 11.85
N ARG A 344 -16.08 0.79 11.39
CA ARG A 344 -16.04 2.19 11.81
C ARG A 344 -17.37 2.91 11.49
N ILE A 345 -17.87 3.66 12.47
CA ILE A 345 -19.03 4.54 12.33
C ILE A 345 -18.55 5.84 11.65
N LEU A 346 -19.26 6.28 10.61
CA LEU A 346 -18.92 7.47 9.82
C LEU A 346 -19.47 8.76 10.42
#